data_AF-A0A2E2JJS5-F1
#
_entry.id   AF-A0A2E2JJS5-F1
#
_cell.length_a   1.000
_cell.length_b   1.000
_cell.length_c   1.000
_cell.angle_alpha   90.00
_cell.angle_beta   90.00
_cell.angle_gamma   90.00
#
_symmetry.space_group_name_H-M   'P 1'
#
loop_
_entity.id
_entity.type
_entity.pdbx_description
1 polymer ?
#
loop_
_entity_poly.entity_id
_entity_poly.type
_entity_poly.pdbx_seq_one_letter_code
_entity_poly.pdbx_strand_id
1 'polypeptide(L)' 'MNITDKIRGAFRRNREQERVRAYLDQSVSMSDLERRLREVDQGRFSARSYPF' A
#
# COMPACT_ATOMS: atom_id res chain seq x y z
N MET A 1 24.61 -13.26 5.20
CA MET A 1 23.50 -12.31 5.39
C MET A 1 23.70 -11.18 4.38
N ASN A 2 23.03 -11.23 3.24
CA ASN A 2 23.36 -10.35 2.10
C ASN A 2 22.70 -8.98 2.27
N ILE A 3 23.52 -7.93 2.25
CA ILE A 3 23.08 -6.52 2.25
C ILE A 3 22.05 -6.26 1.12
N THR A 4 22.19 -6.97 0.00
CA THR A 4 21.30 -6.93 -1.16
C THR A 4 19.85 -7.35 -0.84
N ASP A 5 19.65 -8.34 0.04
CA ASP A 5 18.30 -8.77 0.47
C ASP A 5 17.64 -7.72 1.37
N LYS A 6 18.43 -7.05 2.21
CA LYS A 6 17.96 -5.98 3.10
C LYS A 6 17.52 -4.76 2.29
N ILE A 7 18.30 -4.41 1.26
CA ILE A 7 17.99 -3.33 0.31
C ILE A 7 16.73 -3.68 -0.49
N ARG A 8 16.65 -4.88 -1.08
CA ARG A 8 15.47 -5.35 -1.83
C ARG A 8 14.20 -5.36 -0.96
N GLY A 9 14.31 -5.78 0.30
CA GLY A 9 13.21 -5.76 1.26
C GLY A 9 12.73 -4.33 1.59
N ALA A 10 13.65 -3.38 1.76
CA ALA A 10 13.33 -1.97 2.00
C ALA A 10 12.65 -1.31 0.79
N PHE A 11 13.09 -1.60 -0.42
CA PHE A 11 12.47 -1.10 -1.66
C PHE A 11 11.06 -1.68 -1.86
N ARG A 12 10.87 -2.99 -1.60
CA ARG A 12 9.56 -3.63 -1.69
C ARG A 12 8.57 -3.01 -0.69
N ARG A 13 9.01 -2.79 0.55
CA ARG A 13 8.19 -2.18 1.61
C ARG A 13 7.81 -0.73 1.30
N ASN A 14 8.71 0.06 0.70
CA ASN A 14 8.39 1.41 0.23
C ASN A 14 7.35 1.41 -0.88
N ARG A 15 7.48 0.51 -1.87
CA ARG A 15 6.52 0.42 -2.98
C ARG A 15 5.11 0.02 -2.50
N GLU A 16 5.01 -0.90 -1.55
CA GLU A 16 3.73 -1.27 -0.97
C GLU A 16 3.09 -0.12 -0.19
N GLN A 17 3.88 0.66 0.56
CA GLN A 17 3.38 1.84 1.27
C GLN A 17 2.94 2.95 0.32
N GLU A 18 3.69 3.18 -0.77
CA GLU A 18 3.34 4.16 -1.80
C GLU A 18 2.01 3.81 -2.48
N ARG A 19 1.81 2.52 -2.79
CA ARG A 19 0.54 2.00 -3.34
C ARG A 19 -0.64 2.20 -2.40
N VAL A 20 -0.47 1.87 -1.12
CA VAL A 20 -1.49 2.10 -0.10
C VAL A 20 -1.82 3.59 -0.02
N ARG A 21 -0.79 4.44 0.04
CA ARG A 21 -0.98 5.89 0.16
C ARG A 21 -1.76 6.46 -1.01
N ALA A 22 -1.41 6.09 -2.24
CA ALA A 22 -2.15 6.56 -3.42
C ALA A 22 -3.54 5.90 -3.56
N TYR A 23 -3.77 4.71 -2.99
CA TYR A 23 -5.12 4.13 -2.85
C TYR A 23 -6.02 4.94 -1.93
N LEU A 24 -5.45 5.42 -0.83
CA LEU A 24 -6.14 6.30 0.10
C LEU A 24 -6.33 7.72 -0.46
N ASP A 25 -5.37 8.22 -1.25
CA ASP A 25 -5.41 9.54 -1.87
C ASP A 25 -6.51 9.66 -2.95
N GLN A 26 -6.85 8.55 -3.61
CA GLN A 26 -7.98 8.47 -4.54
C GLN A 26 -9.36 8.56 -3.87
N SER A 27 -9.43 8.72 -2.55
CA SER A 27 -10.70 8.89 -1.85
C SER A 27 -11.32 10.25 -2.12
N VAL A 28 -12.59 10.22 -2.54
CA VAL A 28 -13.37 11.42 -2.89
C VAL A 28 -14.06 12.06 -1.68
N SER A 29 -14.11 11.36 -0.54
CA SER A 29 -14.73 11.83 0.69
C SER A 29 -14.12 11.15 1.93
N MET A 30 -14.37 11.72 3.12
CA MET A 30 -13.89 11.17 4.39
C MET A 30 -14.41 9.74 4.63
N SER A 31 -15.69 9.48 4.34
CA SER A 31 -16.27 8.15 4.49
C SER A 31 -15.70 7.12 3.51
N ASP A 32 -15.32 7.55 2.30
CA ASP A 32 -14.62 6.70 1.35
C ASP A 32 -13.20 6.37 1.84
N LEU A 33 -12.49 7.37 2.38
CA LEU A 33 -11.17 7.18 2.98
C LEU A 33 -11.20 6.18 4.13
N GLU A 34 -12.17 6.29 5.05
CA GLU A 34 -12.35 5.35 6.15
C GLU A 34 -12.68 3.93 5.69
N ARG A 35 -13.45 3.81 4.60
CA ARG A 35 -13.75 2.51 3.99
C ARG A 35 -12.49 1.89 3.40
N ARG A 36 -11.72 2.65 2.63
CA ARG A 36 -10.47 2.19 2.02
C ARG A 36 -9.40 1.85 3.06
N LEU A 37 -9.30 2.65 4.13
CA LEU A 37 -8.45 2.35 5.28
C LEU A 37 -8.80 1.00 5.91
N ARG A 38 -10.10 0.73 6.12
CA ARG A 38 -10.55 -0.57 6.64
C ARG A 38 -10.24 -1.73 5.70
N GLU A 39 -10.33 -1.53 4.39
CA GLU A 39 -9.95 -2.55 3.40
C GLU A 39 -8.44 -2.86 3.45
N VAL A 40 -7.61 -1.84 3.64
CA VAL A 40 -6.16 -2.00 3.81
C VAL A 40 -5.83 -2.73 5.11
N ASP A 41 -6.43 -2.31 6.22
CA ASP A 41 -6.21 -2.89 7.54
C ASP A 41 -6.65 -4.36 7.63
N GLN A 42 -7.77 -4.71 6.98
CA GLN A 42 -8.26 -6.08 6.85
C GLN A 42 -7.41 -6.96 5.91
N GLY A 43 -6.37 -6.40 5.27
CA GLY A 43 -5.56 -7.11 4.28
C GLY A 43 -6.30 -7.44 2.99
N ARG A 44 -7.45 -6.79 2.75
CA ARG A 44 -8.24 -6.93 1.51
C ARG A 44 -7.66 -6.09 0.38
N PHE A 45 -6.85 -5.09 0.71
CA PHE A 45 -6.09 -4.33 -0.28
C PHE A 45 -5.02 -5.20 -0.95
N SER A 46 -5.25 -5.53 -2.22
CA SER A 46 -4.26 -6.23 -3.04
C SER A 46 -3.44 -5.22 -3.84
N ALA A 47 -2.26 -4.88 -3.31
CA ALA A 47 -1.28 -4.06 -4.01
C ALA A 47 -0.90 -4.63 -5.39
N ARG A 48 -1.11 -5.94 -5.64
CA ARG A 48 -0.82 -6.61 -6.92
C ARG A 48 -1.77 -6.21 -8.04
N SER A 49 -3.01 -5.82 -7.70
CA SER A 49 -4.02 -5.34 -8.65
C SER A 49 -3.98 -3.83 -8.85
N TYR A 50 -3.10 -3.12 -8.13
CA TYR A 50 -3.02 -1.67 -8.17
C TYR A 50 -1.93 -1.23 -9.16
N PRO A 51 -2.31 -0.55 -10.27
CA PRO A 51 -1.48 -0.50 -11.49
C PRO A 51 -0.30 0.48 -11.46
N PHE A 52 0.17 0.92 -10.29
CA PHE A 52 1.32 1.80 -10.16
C PHE A 52 2.31 1.27 -9.12
#